data_AF-A0A0T0MDQ8-F1
#
_entry.id   AF-A0A0T0MDQ8-F1
#
_cell.length_a   1.000
_cell.length_b   1.000
_cell.length_c   1.000
_cell.angle_alpha   90.00
_cell.angle_beta   90.00
_cell.angle_gamma   90.00
#
_symmetry.space_group_name_H-M   'P 1'
#
loop_
_entity.id
_entity.type
_entity.pdbx_description
1 polymer ?
#
loop_
_entity_poly.entity_id
_entity_poly.type
_entity_poly.pdbx_seq_one_letter_code
_entity_poly.pdbx_strand_id
1 'polypeptide(L)' 'MIIDCDTCTAHATACADCVVTFLTIPVRASPPAPVSAGTEPSAAAGAVELDAAEQHAIGVLAASGLVPPLRLVRAV' A
#
# COMPACT_ATOMS: atom_id res chain seq x y z
N MET A 1 8.09 -13.40 -22.69
CA MET A 1 7.73 -14.51 -21.77
C MET A 1 6.31 -14.26 -21.29
N ILE A 2 5.42 -15.24 -21.43
CA ILE A 2 4.00 -15.14 -21.09
C ILE A 2 3.73 -15.97 -19.82
N ILE A 3 2.99 -15.41 -18.87
CA ILE A 3 2.60 -16.09 -17.63
C ILE A 3 1.10 -16.28 -17.67
N ASP A 4 0.65 -17.54 -17.67
CA ASP A 4 -0.75 -17.91 -17.62
C ASP A 4 -1.15 -18.24 -16.17
N CYS A 5 -1.84 -17.32 -15.52
CA CYS A 5 -2.23 -17.47 -14.12
C CYS A 5 -3.42 -18.43 -13.95
N ASP A 6 -4.21 -18.67 -15.00
CA ASP A 6 -5.39 -19.55 -14.94
C ASP A 6 -5.01 -21.04 -14.83
N THR A 7 -3.79 -21.40 -15.28
CA THR A 7 -3.26 -22.78 -15.21
C THR A 7 -2.11 -22.95 -14.22
N CYS A 8 -1.74 -21.90 -13.48
CA CYS A 8 -0.63 -21.93 -12.54
C CYS A 8 -0.98 -22.72 -11.27
N THR A 9 -0.32 -23.86 -11.04
CA THR A 9 -0.59 -24.73 -9.87
C THR A 9 -0.24 -24.08 -8.52
N ALA A 10 0.66 -23.08 -8.52
CA ALA A 10 0.99 -22.30 -7.32
C ALA A 10 -0.10 -21.27 -6.96
N HIS A 11 -1.05 -20.98 -7.85
CA HIS A 11 -2.12 -20.01 -7.60
C HIS A 11 -2.96 -20.37 -6.36
N ALA A 12 -3.24 -21.65 -6.15
CA ALA A 12 -4.05 -22.09 -5.02
C ALA A 12 -3.37 -21.96 -3.64
N THR A 13 -2.03 -21.90 -3.59
CA THR A 13 -1.29 -22.03 -2.33
C THR A 13 -0.35 -20.86 -2.03
N ALA A 14 0.04 -20.07 -3.03
CA ALA A 14 1.06 -19.04 -2.90
C ALA A 14 0.75 -17.73 -3.64
N CYS A 15 -0.44 -17.56 -4.23
CA CYS A 15 -0.73 -16.35 -5.02
C CYS A 15 -0.65 -15.06 -4.20
N ALA A 16 -0.96 -15.10 -2.90
CA ALA A 16 -0.85 -13.93 -2.04
C ALA A 16 0.61 -13.42 -1.87
N ASP A 17 1.60 -14.28 -2.12
CA ASP A 17 3.02 -13.96 -2.03
C ASP A 17 3.71 -13.91 -3.43
N CYS A 18 2.95 -14.16 -4.50
CA CYS A 18 3.49 -14.18 -5.86
C CYS A 18 3.78 -12.75 -6.36
N VAL A 19 4.99 -12.53 -6.89
CA VAL A 19 5.39 -11.24 -7.50
C VAL A 19 4.42 -10.78 -8.60
N VAL A 20 3.79 -11.71 -9.32
CA VAL A 20 2.80 -11.40 -10.38
C VAL A 20 1.56 -10.72 -9.80
N THR A 21 1.15 -11.09 -8.58
CA THR A 21 0.04 -10.45 -7.86
C THR A 21 0.37 -8.99 -7.55
N PHE A 22 1.59 -8.69 -7.12
CA PHE A 22 2.04 -7.31 -6.89
C PHE A 22 2.15 -6.48 -8.17
N LEU A 23 2.46 -7.11 -9.30
CA LEU A 23 2.60 -6.43 -10.59
C LEU A 23 1.27 -6.22 -11.32
N THR A 24 0.25 -7.04 -11.04
CA THR A 24 -1.03 -7.02 -11.78
C THR A 24 -2.22 -6.56 -10.94
N ILE A 25 -2.15 -6.57 -9.60
CA ILE A 25 -3.14 -5.89 -8.77
C ILE A 25 -2.82 -4.39 -8.85
N PRO A 26 -3.72 -3.55 -9.38
CA PRO A 26 -3.56 -2.11 -9.23
C PRO A 26 -3.59 -1.82 -7.73
N VAL A 27 -2.51 -1.26 -7.18
CA VAL A 27 -2.55 -0.60 -5.88
C VAL A 27 -3.65 0.44 -6.01
N ARG A 28 -4.83 0.14 -5.45
CA ARG A 28 -5.95 1.06 -5.50
C ARG A 28 -5.53 2.27 -4.69
N ALA A 29 -5.09 3.34 -5.36
CA ALA A 29 -5.41 4.66 -4.87
C ALA A 29 -6.93 4.69 -4.83
N SER A 30 -7.52 4.70 -3.63
CA SER A 30 -8.97 4.78 -3.49
C SER A 30 -9.44 6.03 -4.25
N PRO A 31 -10.28 5.92 -5.28
CA PRO A 31 -10.93 7.10 -5.83
C PRO A 31 -11.77 7.73 -4.70
N PRO A 32 -11.85 9.06 -4.58
CA PRO A 32 -12.73 9.68 -3.60
C PRO A 32 -14.17 9.24 -3.92
N ALA A 33 -14.84 8.65 -2.93
CA ALA A 33 -16.25 8.29 -3.06
C ALA A 33 -17.10 9.55 -3.32
N PRO A 34 -18.17 9.50 -4.14
CA PRO A 34 -19.09 10.61 -4.29
C PRO A 34 -19.85 10.82 -2.97
N VAL A 35 -19.61 11.95 -2.33
CA VAL A 35 -20.16 12.32 -1.02
C VAL A 35 -21.62 12.76 -1.12
N SER A 36 -22.50 12.17 -0.30
CA SER A 36 -23.82 12.74 -0.01
C SER A 36 -23.67 13.86 1.03
N ALA A 37 -24.36 14.98 0.80
CA ALA A 37 -24.23 16.24 1.53
C ALA A 37 -24.29 16.09 3.06
N GLY A 38 -23.24 16.57 3.76
CA GLY A 38 -23.28 16.76 5.21
C GLY A 38 -22.00 16.45 5.99
N THR A 39 -20.87 16.12 5.34
CA THR A 39 -19.58 15.96 6.04
C THR A 39 -18.56 16.89 5.37
N GLU A 40 -17.96 17.76 6.17
CA GLU A 40 -16.87 18.66 5.76
C GLU A 40 -15.83 17.86 4.95
N PRO A 41 -15.36 18.36 3.79
CA PRO A 41 -14.39 17.64 2.98
C PRO A 41 -13.12 17.43 3.80
N SER A 42 -12.81 16.18 4.16
CA SER A 42 -11.46 15.78 4.57
C SER A 42 -10.56 15.82 3.33
N ALA A 43 -10.21 17.02 2.91
CA ALA A 43 -9.36 17.29 1.77
C ALA A 43 -7.92 16.90 2.09
N ALA A 44 -7.59 15.61 1.93
CA ALA A 44 -6.21 15.14 1.79
C ALA A 44 -6.20 13.64 1.44
N ALA A 45 -6.07 13.30 0.15
CA ALA A 45 -5.08 12.27 -0.19
C ALA A 45 -3.68 12.93 -0.06
N GLY A 46 -3.38 13.42 1.14
CA GLY A 46 -2.31 14.35 1.42
C GLY A 46 -1.13 13.63 2.01
N ALA A 47 0.05 14.25 1.86
CA ALA A 47 1.23 13.85 2.61
C ALA A 47 0.86 13.58 4.07
N VAL A 48 1.21 12.40 4.55
CA VAL A 48 1.06 12.06 5.97
C VAL A 48 2.27 12.65 6.67
N GLU A 49 2.04 13.71 7.46
CA GLU A 49 3.07 14.26 8.33
C GLU A 49 3.27 13.30 9.50
N LEU A 50 4.47 12.74 9.60
CA LEU A 50 4.87 11.86 10.68
C LEU A 50 5.86 12.59 11.57
N ASP A 51 5.60 12.62 12.87
CA ASP A 51 6.56 13.13 13.83
C ASP A 51 7.74 12.15 14.02
N ALA A 52 8.74 12.56 14.81
CA ALA A 52 9.94 11.75 15.02
C ALA A 52 9.66 10.44 15.78
N ALA A 53 8.70 10.43 16.70
CA ALA A 53 8.35 9.24 17.46
C ALA A 53 7.57 8.24 16.60
N GLU A 54 6.67 8.73 15.76
CA GLU A 54 5.92 7.92 14.80
C GLU A 54 6.84 7.32 13.72
N GLN A 55 7.74 8.12 13.14
CA GLN A 55 8.76 7.63 12.20
C GLN A 55 9.63 6.55 12.85
N HIS A 56 10.01 6.74 14.12
CA HIS A 56 10.78 5.75 14.86
C HIS A 56 10.01 4.44 15.07
N ALA A 57 8.75 4.53 15.51
CA ALA A 57 7.89 3.37 15.72
C ALA A 57 7.74 2.54 14.44
N ILE A 58 7.48 3.20 13.30
CA ILE A 58 7.38 2.52 12.00
C ILE A 58 8.73 1.91 11.61
N GLY A 59 9.85 2.58 11.90
CA GLY A 59 11.19 2.03 11.71
C GLY A 59 11.42 0.71 12.47
N VAL A 60 10.93 0.60 13.70
CA VAL A 60 10.99 -0.65 14.50
C VAL A 60 10.14 -1.75 13.87
N LEU A 61 8.94 -1.43 13.41
CA LEU A 61 8.07 -2.37 12.71
C LEU A 61 8.72 -2.87 11.41
N ALA A 62 9.41 -1.98 10.69
CA ALA A 62 10.11 -2.36 9.46
C ALA A 62 11.34 -3.25 9.74
N ALA A 63 12.13 -2.91 10.76
CA ALA A 63 13.30 -3.71 11.15
C ALA A 63 12.92 -5.11 11.64
N SER A 64 11.72 -5.27 12.19
CA SER A 64 11.17 -6.57 12.59
C SER A 64 10.46 -7.33 11.47
N GLY A 65 10.33 -6.74 10.27
CA GLY A 65 9.68 -7.36 9.11
C GLY A 65 8.15 -7.33 9.15
N LEU A 66 7.54 -6.55 10.05
CA LEU A 66 6.09 -6.42 10.18
C LEU A 66 5.49 -5.47 9.13
N VAL A 67 6.28 -4.54 8.60
CA VAL A 67 5.89 -3.63 7.51
C VAL A 67 7.05 -3.42 6.53
N PRO A 68 6.79 -3.03 5.27
CA PRO A 68 7.84 -2.59 4.36
C PRO A 68 8.57 -1.32 4.86
N PRO A 69 9.86 -1.14 4.52
CA PRO A 69 10.62 0.05 4.94
C PRO A 69 10.06 1.34 4.33
N LEU A 70 10.05 2.41 5.12
CA LEU A 70 9.59 3.74 4.70
C LEU A 70 10.45 4.30 3.58
N ARG A 71 9.81 4.75 2.50
CA ARG A 71 10.44 5.47 1.38
C ARG A 71 10.03 6.94 1.43
N LEU A 72 10.57 7.67 2.40
CA LEU A 72 10.20 9.07 2.66
C LEU A 72 10.73 10.01 1.57
N VAL A 73 9.90 10.96 1.14
CA VAL A 73 10.30 12.11 0.30
C VAL A 73 10.05 13.36 1.14
N ARG A 74 11.11 14.15 1.37
CA ARG A 74 11.00 15.37 2.16
C ARG A 74 10.41 16.48 1.30
N ALA A 75 9.33 17.10 1.78
CA ALA A 75 8.87 18.36 1.21
C ALA A 75 9.95 19.42 1.48
N VAL A 76 10.40 20.10 0.43
CA VAL A 76 11.36 21.21 0.46
C VAL A 76 10.60 22.50 0.21
#